data_AF-A0A961QT24-F1
#
_entry.id   AF-A0A961QT24-F1
#
_cell.length_a   1.000
_cell.length_b   1.000
_cell.length_c   1.000
_cell.angle_alpha   90.00
_cell.angle_beta   90.00
_cell.angle_gamma   90.00
#
_symmetry.space_group_name_H-M   'P 1'
#
loop_
_entity.id
_entity.type
_entity.pdbx_description
1 polymer ?
#
loop_
_entity_poly.entity_id
_entity_poly.type
_entity_poly.pdbx_seq_one_letter_code
_entity_poly.pdbx_strand_id
1 'polypeptide(L)'
;QAFGSAGWGVFWGAVAGFTSFVSHAGGPPASMYLLRADLDKTRYQATTVITFWWVNLIKFPFYLMLGMFTLQSARVNLILAPVAVLGVLLGIWAHRLVPAVLFFRLTYFLLAVTGSKLVFDALT
;
A
#
# COMPACT_ATOMS: atom_id res chain seq x y z
N GLN A 1 0.23 22.25 11.92
CA GLN A 1 -0.11 21.92 10.52
C GLN A 1 1.15 21.63 9.67
N ALA A 2 2.13 20.87 10.20
CA ALA A 2 3.40 20.67 9.49
C ALA A 2 3.34 19.55 8.41
N PHE A 3 2.52 18.51 8.59
CA PHE A 3 2.45 17.33 7.72
C PHE A 3 1.65 17.51 6.42
N GLY A 4 1.09 18.69 6.16
CA GLY A 4 0.35 18.99 4.92
C GLY A 4 1.17 19.73 3.85
N SER A 5 2.45 20.01 4.09
CA SER A 5 3.29 20.71 3.11
C SER A 5 3.75 19.76 2.00
N ALA A 6 3.94 20.30 0.79
CA ALA A 6 4.40 19.54 -0.37
C ALA A 6 5.71 18.75 -0.08
N GLY A 7 6.59 19.30 0.76
CA GLY A 7 7.85 18.65 1.15
C GLY A 7 7.66 17.33 1.91
N TRP A 8 6.69 17.25 2.82
CA TRP A 8 6.40 15.99 3.53
C TRP A 8 5.77 14.95 2.62
N GLY A 9 4.91 15.36 1.69
CA GLY A 9 4.34 14.47 0.68
C GLY A 9 5.41 13.86 -0.22
N VAL A 10 6.39 14.67 -0.66
CA VAL A 10 7.53 14.18 -1.45
C VAL A 10 8.39 13.21 -0.65
N PHE A 11 8.73 13.55 0.60
CA PHE A 11 9.55 12.70 1.46
C PHE A 11 8.90 11.33 1.69
N TRP A 12 7.66 11.30 2.19
CA TRP A 12 6.96 10.04 2.48
C TRP A 12 6.63 9.26 1.21
N GLY A 13 6.35 9.95 0.10
CA GLY A 13 6.17 9.33 -1.21
C GLY A 13 7.43 8.62 -1.70
N ALA A 14 8.61 9.25 -1.56
CA ALA A 14 9.89 8.65 -1.92
C ALA A 14 10.21 7.43 -1.06
N VAL A 15 10.02 7.53 0.26
CA VAL A 15 10.23 6.40 1.19
C VAL A 15 9.27 5.25 0.87
N ALA A 16 7.99 5.53 0.64
CA ALA A 16 7.00 4.53 0.26
C ALA A 16 7.34 3.84 -1.08
N GLY A 17 7.77 4.61 -2.09
CA GLY A 17 8.19 4.08 -3.39
C GLY A 17 9.42 3.18 -3.29
N PHE A 18 10.46 3.64 -2.59
CA PHE A 18 11.69 2.89 -2.38
C PHE A 18 11.44 1.56 -1.64
N THR A 19 10.78 1.64 -0.48
CA THR A 19 10.46 0.44 0.33
C THR A 19 9.49 -0.50 -0.39
N SER A 20 8.55 0.03 -1.18
CA SER A 20 7.70 -0.80 -2.06
C SER A 20 8.53 -1.54 -3.10
N PHE A 21 9.51 -0.89 -3.74
CA PHE A 21 10.31 -1.53 -4.77
C PHE A 21 11.25 -2.62 -4.21
N VAL A 22 11.95 -2.31 -3.12
CA VAL A 22 12.99 -3.19 -2.55
C VAL A 22 12.41 -4.36 -1.75
N SER A 23 11.44 -4.11 -0.88
CA SER A 23 10.93 -5.11 0.06
C SER A 23 9.41 -5.29 0.04
N HIS A 24 8.71 -4.67 -0.91
CA HIS A 24 7.25 -4.61 -0.95
C HIS A 24 6.60 -4.00 0.31
N ALA A 25 7.37 -3.28 1.13
CA ALA A 25 6.93 -2.71 2.40
C ALA A 25 6.55 -1.22 2.31
N GLY A 26 5.99 -0.77 1.18
CA GLY A 26 5.60 0.63 0.98
C GLY A 26 4.38 1.07 1.80
N GLY A 27 3.58 0.11 2.28
CA GLY A 27 2.32 0.37 2.98
C GLY A 27 2.46 1.17 4.28
N PRO A 28 3.36 0.80 5.21
CA PRO A 28 3.54 1.54 6.46
C PRO A 28 3.99 3.00 6.26
N PRO A 29 5.00 3.32 5.41
CA PRO A 29 5.35 4.71 5.11
C PRO A 29 4.20 5.52 4.48
N ALA A 30 3.44 4.93 3.55
CA ALA A 30 2.28 5.59 2.96
C ALA A 30 1.19 5.87 4.01
N SER A 31 0.92 4.90 4.90
CA SER A 31 -0.08 5.03 5.98
C SER A 31 0.33 6.10 6.99
N MET A 32 1.64 6.23 7.30
CA MET A 32 2.15 7.28 8.17
C MET A 32 1.81 8.70 7.68
N TYR A 33 1.83 8.92 6.36
CA TYR A 33 1.43 10.20 5.77
C TYR A 33 -0.10 10.33 5.71
N LEU A 34 -0.79 9.35 5.15
CA LEU A 34 -2.23 9.44 4.86
C LEU A 34 -3.10 9.47 6.12
N LEU A 35 -2.72 8.78 7.20
CA LEU A 35 -3.46 8.83 8.47
C LEU A 35 -3.42 10.21 9.13
N ARG A 36 -2.48 11.08 8.73
CA ARG A 36 -2.36 12.45 9.24
C ARG A 36 -3.05 13.48 8.34
N ALA A 37 -3.54 13.06 7.17
CA ALA A 37 -4.11 13.94 6.15
C ALA A 37 -5.62 14.24 6.35
N ASP A 38 -6.18 13.90 7.51
CA ASP A 38 -7.60 14.13 7.89
C ASP A 38 -8.60 13.68 6.80
N LEU A 39 -8.35 12.50 6.23
CA LEU A 39 -9.19 11.92 5.20
C LEU A 39 -10.30 11.10 5.83
N ASP A 40 -11.50 11.14 5.23
CA ASP A 40 -12.53 10.15 5.55
C ASP A 40 -12.09 8.75 5.09
N LYS A 41 -12.76 7.73 5.63
CA LYS A 41 -12.47 6.31 5.38
C LYS A 41 -12.33 6.00 3.88
N THR A 42 -13.23 6.53 3.06
CA THR A 42 -13.27 6.21 1.62
C THR A 42 -12.21 6.99 0.86
N ARG A 43 -11.99 8.27 1.18
CA ARG A 43 -10.88 9.03 0.60
C ARG A 43 -9.53 8.43 0.95
N TYR A 44 -9.30 8.04 2.20
CA TYR A 44 -8.08 7.35 2.63
C TYR A 44 -7.82 6.09 1.79
N GLN A 45 -8.84 5.23 1.65
CA GLN A 45 -8.72 4.00 0.88
C GLN A 45 -8.51 4.27 -0.62
N ALA A 46 -9.25 5.21 -1.20
CA ALA A 46 -9.13 5.58 -2.61
C ALA A 46 -7.74 6.16 -2.93
N THR A 47 -7.24 7.07 -2.09
CA THR A 47 -5.89 7.63 -2.23
C THR A 47 -4.84 6.53 -2.14
N THR A 48 -4.95 5.62 -1.17
CA THR A 48 -4.05 4.47 -1.04
C THR A 48 -4.02 3.63 -2.32
N VAL A 49 -5.20 3.26 -2.85
CA VAL A 49 -5.32 2.46 -4.08
C VAL A 49 -4.67 3.17 -5.27
N ILE A 50 -4.96 4.45 -5.50
CA ILE A 50 -4.40 5.21 -6.63
C ILE A 50 -2.88 5.38 -6.48
N THR A 51 -2.39 5.66 -5.26
CA THR A 51 -0.95 5.76 -5.00
C THR A 51 -0.24 4.44 -5.33
N PHE A 52 -0.72 3.31 -4.82
CA PHE A 52 -0.07 2.02 -5.09
C PHE A 52 -0.29 1.54 -6.52
N TRP A 53 -1.36 1.95 -7.19
CA TRP A 53 -1.53 1.69 -8.61
C TRP A 53 -0.40 2.34 -9.42
N TRP A 54 -0.12 3.63 -9.19
CA TRP A 54 0.99 4.33 -9.83
C TRP A 54 2.35 3.76 -9.44
N VAL A 55 2.58 3.49 -8.15
CA VAL A 55 3.84 2.87 -7.69
C VAL A 55 4.04 1.55 -8.42
N ASN A 56 3.06 0.65 -8.40
CA ASN A 56 3.20 -0.66 -9.05
C ASN A 56 3.36 -0.56 -10.57
N LEU A 57 2.68 0.39 -11.22
CA LEU A 57 2.86 0.64 -12.65
C LEU A 57 4.29 1.09 -12.96
N ILE A 58 4.86 1.98 -12.15
CA ILE A 58 6.26 2.42 -12.28
C ILE A 58 7.22 1.26 -12.01
N LYS A 59 6.91 0.36 -11.06
CA LYS A 59 7.75 -0.83 -10.76
C LYS A 59 7.81 -1.82 -11.93
N PHE A 60 6.76 -1.91 -12.73
CA PHE A 60 6.60 -2.91 -13.79
C PHE A 60 7.77 -2.94 -14.80
N PRO A 61 8.17 -1.82 -15.47
CA PRO A 61 9.30 -1.83 -16.39
C PRO A 61 10.62 -2.24 -15.73
N PHE A 62 10.87 -1.82 -14.48
CA PHE A 62 12.09 -2.23 -13.77
C PHE A 62 12.13 -3.73 -13.48
N TYR A 63 11.00 -4.32 -13.08
CA TYR A 63 10.89 -5.76 -12.88
C TYR A 63 11.02 -6.55 -14.19
N LEU A 64 10.59 -5.99 -15.33
CA LEU A 64 10.89 -6.55 -16.65
C LEU A 64 12.39 -6.55 -16.95
N MET A 65 13.08 -5.42 -16.70
CA MET A 65 14.52 -5.29 -16.91
C MET A 65 15.34 -6.23 -16.01
N LEU A 66 14.86 -6.48 -14.78
CA LEU A 66 15.46 -7.44 -13.84
C LEU A 66 15.16 -8.91 -14.19
N GLY A 67 14.40 -9.19 -15.26
CA GLY A 67 14.07 -10.54 -15.69
C GLY A 67 13.11 -11.28 -14.75
N MET A 68 12.35 -10.56 -13.90
CA MET A 68 11.44 -11.18 -12.93
C MET A 68 10.17 -11.76 -13.57
N PHE A 69 9.86 -11.38 -14.82
CA PHE A 69 8.70 -11.88 -15.54
C PHE A 69 9.07 -13.04 -16.46
N THR A 70 8.46 -14.20 -16.20
CA THR A 70 8.56 -15.39 -17.04
C THR A 70 7.20 -15.76 -17.62
N LEU A 71 7.18 -16.58 -18.68
CA LEU A 71 5.93 -17.11 -19.24
C LEU A 71 5.14 -17.93 -18.22
N GLN A 72 5.83 -18.61 -17.30
CA GLN A 72 5.21 -19.34 -16.20
C GLN A 72 4.49 -18.39 -15.24
N SER A 73 5.15 -17.33 -14.78
CA SER A 73 4.53 -16.31 -13.92
C SER A 73 3.34 -15.64 -14.61
N ALA A 74 3.43 -15.39 -15.92
CA ALA A 74 2.31 -14.82 -16.69
C ALA A 74 1.08 -15.74 -16.73
N ARG A 75 1.27 -17.06 -16.91
CA ARG A 75 0.16 -18.03 -16.84
C ARG A 75 -0.48 -18.09 -15.47
N VAL A 76 0.34 -18.15 -14.41
CA VAL A 76 -0.16 -18.16 -13.03
C VAL A 76 -0.97 -16.88 -12.75
N ASN A 77 -0.47 -15.72 -13.16
CA ASN A 77 -1.17 -14.45 -13.01
C ASN A 77 -2.51 -14.44 -13.75
N LEU A 78 -2.58 -15.01 -14.96
CA LEU A 78 -3.82 -15.07 -15.75
C LEU A 78 -4.87 -15.98 -15.07
N ILE A 79 -4.44 -17.12 -14.53
CA ILE A 79 -5.32 -18.04 -13.78
C ILE A 79 -5.82 -17.39 -12.48
N LEU A 80 -4.98 -16.61 -11.81
CA LEU A 80 -5.34 -15.92 -10.57
C LEU A 80 -6.06 -14.58 -10.79
N ALA A 81 -6.08 -14.03 -11.99
CA ALA A 81 -6.72 -12.76 -12.29
C ALA A 81 -8.22 -12.72 -11.89
N PRO A 82 -9.04 -13.75 -12.17
CA PRO A 82 -10.43 -13.79 -11.70
C PRO A 82 -10.53 -13.78 -10.17
N VAL A 83 -9.64 -14.49 -9.47
CA VAL A 83 -9.59 -14.53 -8.01
C VAL A 83 -9.23 -13.15 -7.45
N ALA A 84 -8.31 -12.43 -8.09
CA ALA A 84 -7.98 -11.05 -7.73
C ALA A 84 -9.18 -10.11 -7.90
N VAL A 85 -9.92 -10.23 -9.02
CA VAL A 85 -11.14 -9.42 -9.25
C VAL A 85 -12.19 -9.71 -8.18
N LEU A 86 -12.46 -10.99 -7.88
CA LEU A 86 -13.39 -11.37 -6.81
C LEU A 86 -12.94 -10.82 -5.45
N GLY A 87 -11.63 -10.90 -5.14
CA GLY A 87 -11.06 -10.33 -3.93
C GLY A 87 -11.26 -8.82 -3.82
N VAL A 88 -11.11 -8.07 -4.92
CA VAL A 88 -11.40 -6.63 -4.96
C VAL A 88 -12.88 -6.34 -4.70
N LEU A 89 -13.79 -7.09 -5.32
CA LEU A 89 -15.24 -6.92 -5.11
C LEU A 89 -15.63 -7.21 -3.65
N LEU A 90 -15.09 -8.29 -3.07
CA LEU A 90 -15.26 -8.60 -1.65
C LEU A 90 -14.70 -7.51 -0.75
N GLY A 91 -13.53 -6.95 -1.09
CA GLY A 91 -12.93 -5.83 -0.38
C GLY A 91 -13.79 -4.57 -0.42
N ILE A 92 -14.38 -4.25 -1.58
CA ILE A 92 -15.31 -3.11 -1.73
C ILE A 92 -16.57 -3.32 -0.86
N TRP A 93 -17.10 -4.55 -0.86
CA TRP A 93 -18.25 -4.91 -0.03
C TRP A 93 -17.92 -4.79 1.46
N ALA A 94 -16.81 -5.38 1.91
CA ALA A 94 -16.34 -5.30 3.30
C ALA A 94 -16.07 -3.85 3.73
N HIS A 95 -15.44 -3.04 2.87
CA HIS A 95 -15.21 -1.61 3.12
C HIS A 95 -16.52 -0.88 3.43
N ARG A 96 -17.62 -1.19 2.74
CA ARG A 96 -18.92 -0.57 3.00
C ARG A 96 -19.50 -0.97 4.35
N LEU A 97 -19.26 -2.19 4.81
CA LEU A 97 -19.76 -2.71 6.09
C LEU A 97 -19.01 -2.19 7.31
N VAL A 98 -17.71 -1.94 7.20
CA VAL A 98 -16.87 -1.57 8.35
C VAL A 98 -17.12 -0.11 8.77
N PRO A 99 -17.47 0.18 10.04
CA PRO A 99 -17.60 1.55 10.54
C PRO A 99 -16.26 2.31 10.47
N ALA A 100 -16.30 3.62 10.19
CA ALA A 100 -15.08 4.44 10.07
C ALA A 100 -14.18 4.40 11.32
N VAL A 101 -14.78 4.42 12.52
CA VAL A 101 -14.03 4.32 13.78
C VAL A 101 -13.24 3.02 13.87
N LEU A 102 -13.87 1.89 13.50
CA LEU A 102 -13.21 0.59 13.52
C LEU A 102 -12.10 0.51 12.47
N PHE A 103 -12.36 1.02 11.26
CA PHE A 103 -11.37 1.09 10.19
C PHE A 103 -10.09 1.78 10.66
N PHE A 104 -10.19 3.01 11.18
CA PHE A 104 -9.00 3.74 11.61
C PHE A 104 -8.31 3.10 12.82
N ARG A 105 -9.06 2.58 13.80
CA ARG A 105 -8.47 1.85 14.93
C ARG A 105 -7.64 0.65 14.47
N LEU A 106 -8.17 -0.14 13.54
CA LEU A 106 -7.46 -1.27 12.97
C LEU A 106 -6.24 -0.81 12.17
N THR A 107 -6.35 0.23 11.35
CA THR A 107 -5.22 0.74 10.58
C THR A 107 -4.09 1.26 11.48
N TYR A 108 -4.41 2.00 12.55
CA TYR A 108 -3.39 2.44 13.53
C TYR A 108 -2.75 1.26 14.26
N PHE A 109 -3.55 0.28 14.69
CA PHE A 109 -3.04 -0.92 15.36
C PHE A 109 -2.10 -1.72 14.46
N LEU A 110 -2.52 -2.02 13.23
CA LEU A 110 -1.72 -2.74 12.25
C LEU A 110 -0.45 -1.96 11.87
N LEU A 111 -0.54 -0.63 11.77
CA LEU A 111 0.62 0.22 11.52
C LEU A 111 1.63 0.15 12.67
N ALA A 112 1.16 0.18 13.92
CA ALA A 112 2.04 0.04 15.09
C ALA A 112 2.71 -1.34 15.10
N VAL A 113 1.95 -2.42 14.89
CA VAL A 113 2.48 -3.80 14.85
C VAL A 113 3.52 -3.96 13.74
N THR A 114 3.19 -3.54 12.51
CA THR A 114 4.12 -3.66 11.38
C THR A 114 5.35 -2.78 11.55
N GLY A 115 5.20 -1.54 12.03
CA GLY A 115 6.33 -0.67 12.34
C GLY A 115 7.26 -1.26 13.40
N SER A 116 6.72 -1.77 14.51
CA SER A 116 7.49 -2.45 15.55
C SER A 116 8.20 -3.69 15.00
N LYS A 117 7.53 -4.49 14.18
CA LYS A 117 8.11 -5.68 13.55
C LYS A 117 9.28 -5.32 12.64
N LEU A 118 9.14 -4.28 11.82
CA LEU A 118 10.21 -3.82 10.93
C LEU A 118 11.43 -3.29 11.71
N VAL A 119 11.22 -2.62 12.85
CA VAL A 119 12.32 -2.20 13.72
C VAL A 119 13.01 -3.41 14.33
N PHE A 120 12.26 -4.41 14.79
CA PHE A 120 12.82 -5.64 15.31
C PHE A 120 13.69 -6.35 14.25
N ASP A 121 13.15 -6.59 13.05
CA ASP A 121 13.89 -7.21 11.94
C ASP A 121 15.16 -6.43 11.56
N ALA A 122 15.18 -5.12 11.76
CA ALA A 122 16.36 -4.30 11.45
C ALA A 122 17.46 -4.39 12.52
N LEU A 123 17.11 -4.81 13.74
CA LEU A 123 18.02 -4.90 14.88
C LEU A 123 18.53 -6.33 15.13
N THR A 124 17.90 -7.35 14.57
CA THR A 124 18.25 -8.77 14.71
C THR A 124 18.64 -9.38 13.37
#